data_AF-A0A851Z547-F1
#
_entry.id   AF-A0A851Z547-F1
#
_cell.length_a   1.000
_cell.length_b   1.000
_cell.length_c   1.000
_cell.angle_alpha   90.00
_cell.angle_beta   90.00
_cell.angle_gamma   90.00
#
_symmetry.space_group_name_H-M   'P 1'
#
loop_
_entity.id
_entity.type
_entity.pdbx_description
1 polymer ?
#
loop_
_entity_poly.entity_id
_entity_poly.type
_entity_poly.pdbx_seq_one_letter_code
_entity_poly.pdbx_strand_id
1 'polypeptide(L)'
;DKIGGGISDAVLDAHLKQDPDAKVACETVAKTGMILLAGEITSRAAVDYQKVVRDTIKHIGYDDSSKGRCCGGVSPATCWQGVRTHHSLCSAPGFDYKTCNVLVALEQQSPDIAQGVHLDRSEEDIGAGDQGLMFGYATDETEECMPLTIVLAHKLNAKLAELRRNGTLPWLRPDSKTQVTVQYMQDRGAVGGGRVHTIVISVQHDEEVCLDEMRDALKEKVIKAVVPGGDLDDDTIYHLQPSGRFGGGGPQ
;
A
#
# COMPACT_ATOMS: atom_id res chain seq x y z
N ASP A 1 -3.38 6.14 -0.92
CA ASP A 1 -4.45 5.32 -0.29
C ASP A 1 -3.92 4.44 0.83
N LYS A 2 -3.14 3.38 0.57
CA LYS A 2 -2.67 2.48 1.65
C LYS A 2 -1.83 3.16 2.74
N ILE A 3 -1.14 4.25 2.42
CA ILE A 3 -0.49 5.12 3.42
C ILE A 3 -1.52 5.72 4.39
N GLY A 4 -2.66 6.21 3.87
CA GLY A 4 -3.73 6.80 4.68
C GLY A 4 -4.33 5.77 5.63
N GLY A 5 -4.69 4.58 5.12
CA GLY A 5 -5.19 3.48 5.96
C GLY A 5 -4.20 3.09 7.06
N GLY A 6 -2.91 2.92 6.72
CA GLY A 6 -1.90 2.58 7.72
C GLY A 6 -1.66 3.67 8.78
N ILE A 7 -1.87 4.94 8.44
CA ILE A 7 -1.78 6.05 9.41
C ILE A 7 -3.02 6.07 10.30
N SER A 8 -4.23 5.95 9.73
CA SER A 8 -5.48 5.89 10.47
C SER A 8 -5.48 4.76 11.50
N ASP A 9 -5.03 3.57 11.12
CA ASP A 9 -4.92 2.42 12.03
C ASP A 9 -3.83 2.63 13.09
N ALA A 10 -2.70 3.29 12.75
CA ALA A 10 -1.67 3.60 13.73
C ALA A 10 -2.15 4.63 14.78
N VAL A 11 -3.03 5.56 14.40
CA VAL A 11 -3.70 6.47 15.34
C VAL A 11 -4.66 5.70 16.23
N LEU A 12 -5.49 4.81 15.67
CA LEU A 12 -6.36 3.90 16.43
C LEU A 12 -5.56 3.11 17.48
N ASP A 13 -4.48 2.45 17.06
CA ASP A 13 -3.60 1.70 17.96
C ASP A 13 -2.99 2.57 19.07
N ALA A 14 -2.62 3.81 18.79
CA ALA A 14 -2.06 4.72 19.77
C ALA A 14 -3.06 5.10 20.86
N HIS A 15 -4.34 5.23 20.50
CA HIS A 15 -5.43 5.42 21.45
C HIS A 15 -5.71 4.15 22.26
N LEU A 16 -5.94 3.02 21.58
CA LEU A 16 -6.30 1.74 22.24
C LEU A 16 -5.22 1.23 23.22
N LYS A 17 -3.95 1.56 22.99
CA LYS A 17 -2.85 1.25 23.93
C LYS A 17 -2.98 1.92 25.29
N GLN A 18 -3.63 3.07 25.36
CA GLN A 18 -3.81 3.86 26.59
C GLN A 18 -5.25 3.85 27.09
N ASP A 19 -6.21 3.67 26.17
CA ASP A 19 -7.63 3.78 26.40
C ASP A 19 -8.38 2.75 25.53
N PRO A 20 -8.62 1.53 26.04
CA PRO A 20 -9.33 0.49 25.31
C PRO A 20 -10.76 0.87 24.89
N ASP A 21 -11.36 1.86 25.58
CA ASP A 21 -12.72 2.33 25.33
C ASP A 21 -12.77 3.51 24.33
N ALA A 22 -11.64 3.89 23.75
CA ALA A 22 -11.53 5.01 22.83
C ALA A 22 -12.53 4.88 21.65
N LYS A 23 -13.21 5.98 21.33
CA LYS A 23 -14.06 6.09 20.15
C LYS A 23 -13.26 6.82 19.07
N VAL A 24 -12.88 6.13 18.01
CA VAL A 24 -11.96 6.63 16.98
C VAL A 24 -12.58 6.47 15.59
N ALA A 25 -12.80 7.59 14.92
CA ALA A 25 -13.14 7.69 13.51
C ALA A 25 -12.10 8.63 12.85
N CYS A 26 -10.92 8.10 12.54
CA CYS A 26 -9.79 8.88 12.03
C CYS A 26 -9.60 8.64 10.54
N GLU A 27 -9.88 9.66 9.73
CA GLU A 27 -9.60 9.69 8.30
C GLU A 27 -8.23 10.32 8.01
N THR A 28 -7.53 9.78 7.02
CA THR A 28 -6.23 10.30 6.61
C THR A 28 -6.20 10.63 5.13
N VAL A 29 -5.94 11.91 4.80
CA VAL A 29 -5.68 12.37 3.44
C VAL A 29 -4.19 12.60 3.25
N ALA A 30 -3.63 12.06 2.17
CA ALA A 30 -2.22 12.23 1.81
C ALA A 30 -2.10 12.90 0.43
N LYS A 31 -1.30 13.97 0.36
CA LYS A 31 -0.91 14.62 -0.89
C LYS A 31 0.54 15.11 -0.80
N THR A 32 1.07 15.71 -1.86
CA THR A 32 2.45 16.19 -1.99
C THR A 32 2.85 17.00 -0.75
N GLY A 33 3.76 16.43 0.05
CA GLY A 33 4.28 17.07 1.27
C GLY A 33 3.26 17.27 2.39
N MET A 34 2.08 16.65 2.35
CA MET A 34 1.00 16.86 3.33
C MET A 34 0.33 15.56 3.75
N ILE A 35 0.16 15.39 5.07
CA ILE A 35 -0.82 14.51 5.68
C ILE A 35 -1.85 15.37 6.41
N LEU A 36 -3.12 15.08 6.23
CA LEU A 36 -4.22 15.62 7.01
C LEU A 36 -4.91 14.47 7.75
N LEU A 37 -4.98 14.57 9.08
CA LEU A 37 -5.88 13.77 9.89
C LEU A 37 -7.19 14.55 10.06
N ALA A 38 -8.33 13.91 9.81
CA ALA A 38 -9.65 14.49 9.96
C ALA A 38 -10.64 13.48 10.54
N GLY A 39 -11.65 13.95 11.28
CA GLY A 39 -12.70 13.10 11.85
C GLY A 39 -12.84 13.28 13.36
N GLU A 40 -13.35 12.26 14.04
CA GLU A 40 -13.76 12.35 15.44
C GLU A 40 -13.03 11.35 16.34
N ILE A 41 -12.42 11.85 17.42
CA ILE A 41 -11.81 11.01 18.46
C ILE A 41 -12.25 11.49 19.84
N THR A 42 -12.91 10.61 20.58
CA THR A 42 -13.18 10.78 22.02
C THR A 42 -12.39 9.72 22.79
N SER A 43 -11.37 10.14 23.52
CA SER A 43 -10.46 9.25 24.24
C SER A 43 -9.79 9.95 25.43
N ARG A 44 -9.41 9.16 26.44
CA ARG A 44 -8.59 9.53 27.60
C ARG A 44 -7.09 9.57 27.29
N ALA A 45 -6.67 9.04 26.14
CA ALA A 45 -5.27 8.91 25.76
C ALA A 45 -4.62 10.26 25.44
N ALA A 46 -3.34 10.41 25.80
CA ALA A 46 -2.50 11.50 25.33
C ALA A 46 -1.68 11.00 24.14
N VAL A 47 -2.10 11.33 22.92
CA VAL A 47 -1.46 10.86 21.68
C VAL A 47 -0.69 11.99 20.99
N ASP A 48 0.59 11.75 20.70
CA ASP A 48 1.39 12.60 19.83
C ASP A 48 1.15 12.22 18.37
N TYR A 49 0.17 12.86 17.73
CA TYR A 49 -0.18 12.61 16.33
C TYR A 49 0.97 12.90 15.36
N GLN A 50 1.82 13.89 15.65
CA GLN A 50 2.98 14.20 14.80
C GLN A 50 3.93 13.00 14.78
N LYS A 51 4.25 12.46 15.96
CA LYS A 51 5.12 11.31 16.08
C LYS A 51 4.51 10.07 15.43
N VAL A 52 3.24 9.76 15.71
CA VAL A 52 2.56 8.57 15.14
C VAL A 52 2.57 8.61 13.60
N VAL A 53 2.14 9.72 13.01
CA VAL A 53 2.14 9.89 11.54
C VAL A 53 3.55 9.72 10.96
N ARG A 54 4.54 10.38 11.54
CA ARG A 54 5.92 10.37 11.04
C ARG A 54 6.58 9.00 11.18
N ASP A 55 6.36 8.30 12.28
CA ASP A 55 6.88 6.95 12.49
C ASP A 55 6.26 5.95 11.49
N THR A 56 4.97 6.08 11.20
CA THR A 56 4.30 5.25 10.19
C THR A 56 4.86 5.50 8.79
N ILE A 57 5.05 6.77 8.38
CA ILE A 57 5.66 7.10 7.07
C ILE A 57 7.09 6.57 6.98
N LYS A 58 7.86 6.71 8.06
CA LYS A 58 9.22 6.17 8.18
C LYS A 58 9.23 4.64 8.03
N HIS A 59 8.32 3.93 8.70
CA HIS A 59 8.19 2.48 8.61
C HIS A 59 7.85 1.99 7.19
N ILE A 60 7.00 2.73 6.47
CA ILE A 60 6.68 2.46 5.07
C ILE A 60 7.94 2.60 4.20
N GLY A 61 8.80 3.57 4.50
CA GLY A 61 10.12 3.77 3.88
C GLY A 61 10.26 5.06 3.07
N TYR A 62 9.37 6.03 3.29
CA TYR A 62 9.47 7.39 2.76
C TYR A 62 10.33 8.25 3.70
N ASP A 63 11.64 8.14 3.56
CA ASP A 63 12.66 8.66 4.47
C ASP A 63 13.64 9.65 3.82
N ASP A 64 13.43 9.97 2.54
CA ASP A 64 14.23 10.94 1.81
C ASP A 64 13.40 11.57 0.71
N SER A 65 13.64 12.85 0.48
CA SER A 65 12.98 13.63 -0.56
C SER A 65 13.16 13.07 -1.98
N SER A 66 14.12 12.17 -2.24
CA SER A 66 14.27 11.46 -3.53
C SER A 66 13.17 10.46 -3.80
N LYS A 67 12.63 9.84 -2.75
CA LYS A 67 11.58 8.83 -2.86
C LYS A 67 10.26 9.52 -3.15
N GLY A 68 9.75 9.40 -4.36
CA GLY A 68 8.58 10.16 -4.81
C GLY A 68 8.86 11.05 -6.01
N ARG A 69 10.12 11.48 -6.22
CA ARG A 69 10.45 12.43 -7.29
C ARG A 69 10.24 11.84 -8.68
N CYS A 70 9.55 12.60 -9.53
CA CYS A 70 9.56 12.43 -10.98
C CYS A 70 10.65 13.35 -11.55
N CYS A 71 11.63 12.86 -12.31
CA CYS A 71 12.57 13.70 -13.07
C CYS A 71 12.35 13.58 -14.57
N GLY A 72 12.48 14.70 -15.32
CA GLY A 72 12.30 14.71 -16.77
C GLY A 72 13.39 13.93 -17.51
N GLY A 73 12.98 12.93 -18.28
CA GLY A 73 13.64 12.35 -19.47
C GLY A 73 15.09 11.84 -19.39
N VAL A 74 15.28 10.52 -19.47
CA VAL A 74 16.35 9.90 -20.29
C VAL A 74 15.65 9.00 -21.31
N SER A 75 16.04 9.10 -22.59
CA SER A 75 15.51 8.29 -23.69
C SER A 75 15.87 6.80 -23.50
N PRO A 76 15.01 5.84 -23.92
CA PRO A 76 15.32 4.41 -23.90
C PRO A 76 16.60 4.01 -24.67
N ALA A 77 17.09 4.87 -25.56
CA ALA A 77 18.23 4.60 -26.44
C ALA A 77 19.61 4.58 -25.74
N THR A 78 19.70 4.94 -24.46
CA THR A 78 20.99 5.21 -23.79
C THR A 78 21.66 3.99 -23.16
N CYS A 79 21.02 2.82 -23.20
CA CYS A 79 21.55 1.57 -22.63
C CYS A 79 22.84 1.08 -23.33
N TRP A 80 23.14 1.59 -24.53
CA TRP A 80 24.25 1.07 -25.36
C TRP A 80 25.52 1.94 -25.43
N GLN A 81 25.56 3.14 -24.84
CA GLN A 81 26.67 4.08 -25.15
C GLN A 81 27.39 4.74 -23.98
N GLY A 82 27.05 4.48 -22.71
CA GLY A 82 27.85 5.01 -21.59
C GLY A 82 27.95 6.55 -21.54
N VAL A 83 27.10 7.28 -22.27
CA VAL A 83 27.07 8.74 -22.30
C VAL A 83 26.05 9.24 -21.28
N ARG A 84 26.54 9.85 -20.19
CA ARG A 84 25.70 10.60 -19.25
C ARG A 84 25.32 11.93 -19.89
N THR A 85 24.08 12.10 -20.34
CA THR A 85 23.57 13.40 -20.79
C THR A 85 22.82 14.13 -19.66
N HIS A 86 22.86 15.45 -19.72
CA HIS A 86 22.49 16.40 -18.68
C HIS A 86 21.09 16.20 -18.07
N HIS A 87 21.05 16.24 -16.73
CA HIS A 87 19.83 16.17 -15.92
C HIS A 87 18.96 17.40 -16.18
N SER A 88 17.74 17.20 -16.69
CA SER A 88 16.72 18.25 -16.62
C SER A 88 16.31 18.43 -15.15
N LEU A 89 16.46 19.65 -14.64
CA LEU A 89 16.10 20.03 -13.27
C LEU A 89 14.61 19.79 -13.05
N CYS A 90 14.28 18.71 -12.32
CA CYS A 90 12.93 18.53 -11.80
C CYS A 90 12.88 18.96 -10.35
N SER A 91 11.95 19.86 -10.05
CA SER A 91 11.93 20.69 -8.83
C SER A 91 10.96 20.22 -7.76
N ALA A 92 10.21 19.13 -7.99
CA ALA A 92 9.22 18.65 -7.02
C ALA A 92 9.83 17.59 -6.10
N PRO A 93 9.99 17.85 -4.78
CA PRO A 93 10.47 16.86 -3.83
C PRO A 93 9.46 15.71 -3.71
N GLY A 94 9.97 14.50 -3.48
CA GLY A 94 9.19 13.33 -3.12
C GLY A 94 8.60 13.44 -1.71
N PHE A 95 8.34 12.31 -1.07
CA PHE A 95 7.69 12.25 0.23
C PHE A 95 8.68 11.83 1.32
N ASP A 96 8.81 12.64 2.39
CA ASP A 96 9.76 12.43 3.49
C ASP A 96 9.07 12.70 4.84
N TYR A 97 9.10 11.71 5.74
CA TYR A 97 8.54 11.83 7.09
C TYR A 97 9.13 12.99 7.91
N LYS A 98 10.35 13.45 7.61
CA LYS A 98 11.02 14.52 8.35
C LYS A 98 10.47 15.90 8.00
N THR A 99 10.06 16.10 6.75
CA THR A 99 9.74 17.42 6.21
C THR A 99 8.29 17.57 5.78
N CYS A 100 7.50 16.49 5.74
CA CYS A 100 6.08 16.59 5.42
C CYS A 100 5.33 17.42 6.47
N ASN A 101 4.36 18.20 5.99
CA ASN A 101 3.38 18.86 6.83
C ASN A 101 2.39 17.82 7.36
N VAL A 102 2.04 17.93 8.64
CA VAL A 102 1.03 17.08 9.29
C VAL A 102 0.02 18.01 9.92
N LEU A 103 -1.16 18.07 9.32
CA LEU A 103 -2.30 18.86 9.75
C LEU A 103 -3.26 17.95 10.53
N VAL A 104 -3.82 18.47 11.62
CA VAL A 104 -4.72 17.73 12.50
C VAL A 104 -6.00 18.53 12.64
N ALA A 105 -7.11 17.96 12.17
CA ALA A 105 -8.46 18.49 12.24
C ALA A 105 -9.37 17.43 12.89
N LEU A 106 -9.03 17.05 14.13
CA LEU A 106 -9.75 16.04 14.91
C LEU A 106 -10.62 16.73 15.96
N GLU A 107 -11.89 16.37 16.00
CA GLU A 107 -12.86 16.85 17.00
C GLU A 107 -13.32 15.69 17.90
N GLN A 108 -14.18 15.96 18.88
CA GLN A 108 -14.80 14.89 19.66
C GLN A 108 -15.95 14.25 18.87
N GLN A 109 -16.24 12.98 19.18
CA GLN A 109 -17.45 12.33 18.68
C GLN A 109 -18.69 13.17 19.03
N SER A 110 -19.61 13.33 18.08
CA SER A 110 -20.87 14.02 18.32
C SER A 110 -21.61 13.43 19.54
N PRO A 111 -22.09 14.27 20.47
CA PRO A 111 -22.85 13.80 21.64
C PRO A 111 -24.15 13.10 21.24
N ASP A 112 -24.75 13.48 20.11
CA ASP A 112 -25.98 12.86 19.59
C ASP A 112 -25.74 11.41 19.14
N ILE A 113 -24.55 11.13 18.58
CA ILE A 113 -24.12 9.77 18.24
C ILE A 113 -23.81 9.00 19.52
N ALA A 114 -23.06 9.62 20.45
CA ALA A 114 -22.67 8.97 21.70
C ALA A 114 -23.89 8.47 22.50
N GLN A 115 -24.93 9.30 22.66
CA GLN A 115 -26.17 8.91 23.36
C GLN A 115 -26.95 7.80 22.64
N GLY A 116 -26.85 7.74 21.30
CA GLY A 116 -27.54 6.76 20.49
C GLY A 116 -26.87 5.39 20.49
N VAL A 117 -25.57 5.35 20.78
CA VAL A 117 -24.72 4.17 20.60
C VAL A 117 -24.29 3.55 21.92
N HIS A 118 -23.67 4.32 22.83
CA HIS A 118 -22.93 3.74 23.96
C HIS A 118 -23.16 4.39 25.33
N LEU A 119 -23.60 5.65 25.42
CA LEU A 119 -23.82 6.28 26.74
C LEU A 119 -24.92 5.57 27.52
N ASP A 120 -24.68 5.36 28.82
CA ASP A 120 -25.57 4.68 29.76
C ASP A 120 -26.02 3.27 29.34
N ARG A 121 -25.22 2.59 28.52
CA ARG A 121 -25.45 1.20 28.11
C ARG A 121 -24.39 0.26 28.67
N SER A 122 -24.79 -1.00 28.89
CA SER A 122 -23.85 -2.08 29.14
C SER A 122 -23.06 -2.38 27.86
N GLU A 123 -21.87 -2.97 27.98
CA GLU A 123 -21.06 -3.36 26.82
C GLU A 123 -21.80 -4.37 25.91
N GLU A 124 -22.59 -5.26 26.51
CA GLU A 124 -23.39 -6.28 25.79
C GLU A 124 -24.57 -5.66 25.00
N ASP A 125 -25.01 -4.46 25.39
CA ASP A 125 -26.16 -3.76 24.80
C ASP A 125 -25.76 -2.51 23.97
N ILE A 126 -24.49 -2.36 23.62
CA ILE A 126 -24.02 -1.27 22.75
C ILE A 126 -24.71 -1.36 21.38
N GLY A 127 -25.22 -0.23 20.90
CA GLY A 127 -25.83 -0.13 19.57
C GLY A 127 -24.79 -0.16 18.45
N ALA A 128 -25.22 -0.49 17.23
CA ALA A 128 -24.38 -0.29 16.06
C ALA A 128 -23.96 1.19 15.94
N GLY A 129 -22.69 1.45 15.63
CA GLY A 129 -22.16 2.81 15.53
C GLY A 129 -22.69 3.61 14.34
N ASP A 130 -23.18 2.92 13.31
CA ASP A 130 -23.84 3.50 12.14
C ASP A 130 -24.72 2.43 11.46
N GLN A 131 -25.59 2.85 10.54
CA GLN A 131 -26.30 1.97 9.63
C GLN A 131 -25.36 1.41 8.55
N GLY A 132 -25.60 0.18 8.09
CA GLY A 132 -24.79 -0.39 7.02
C GLY A 132 -25.11 -1.86 6.75
N LEU A 133 -24.42 -2.41 5.76
CA LEU A 133 -24.45 -3.83 5.41
C LEU A 133 -23.02 -4.32 5.24
N MET A 134 -22.79 -5.57 5.66
CA MET A 134 -21.47 -6.20 5.63
C MET A 134 -21.61 -7.58 4.98
N PHE A 135 -20.61 -7.96 4.19
CA PHE A 135 -20.53 -9.29 3.57
C PHE A 135 -19.28 -10.01 4.08
N GLY A 136 -19.48 -11.24 4.55
CA GLY A 136 -18.40 -12.21 4.73
C GLY A 136 -18.29 -13.09 3.48
N TYR A 137 -17.07 -13.43 3.08
CA TYR A 137 -16.81 -14.35 1.99
C TYR A 137 -15.69 -15.32 2.39
N ALA A 138 -15.82 -16.57 2.00
CA ALA A 138 -14.81 -17.60 2.13
C ALA A 138 -14.90 -18.56 0.94
N THR A 139 -13.76 -19.11 0.52
CA THR A 139 -13.63 -20.06 -0.59
C THR A 139 -12.60 -21.12 -0.20
N ASP A 140 -12.81 -22.38 -0.53
CA ASP A 140 -11.89 -23.48 -0.20
C ASP A 140 -10.72 -23.62 -1.19
N GLU A 141 -10.59 -22.70 -2.15
CA GLU A 141 -9.54 -22.74 -3.17
C GLU A 141 -8.11 -22.51 -2.61
N THR A 142 -7.99 -21.95 -1.40
CA THR A 142 -6.73 -21.81 -0.67
C THR A 142 -6.88 -22.22 0.79
N GLU A 143 -5.76 -22.55 1.45
CA GLU A 143 -5.72 -22.92 2.87
C GLU A 143 -6.22 -21.79 3.77
N GLU A 144 -5.90 -20.54 3.42
CA GLU A 144 -6.35 -19.34 4.14
C GLU A 144 -7.81 -18.92 3.84
N CYS A 145 -8.56 -19.77 3.13
CA CYS A 145 -9.95 -19.59 2.74
C CYS A 145 -10.24 -18.31 1.90
N MET A 146 -9.26 -17.86 1.13
CA MET A 146 -9.32 -16.62 0.33
C MET A 146 -9.14 -16.89 -1.17
N PRO A 147 -9.64 -16.01 -2.05
CA PRO A 147 -9.38 -16.16 -3.48
C PRO A 147 -7.88 -16.14 -3.82
N LEU A 148 -7.40 -17.11 -4.58
CA LEU A 148 -6.00 -17.24 -4.99
C LEU A 148 -5.51 -15.96 -5.70
N THR A 149 -6.38 -15.34 -6.51
CA THR A 149 -6.10 -14.06 -7.18
C THR A 149 -5.63 -12.96 -6.23
N ILE A 150 -6.37 -12.70 -5.15
CA ILE A 150 -6.04 -11.62 -4.19
C ILE A 150 -4.88 -12.03 -3.28
N VAL A 151 -4.79 -13.33 -2.92
CA VAL A 151 -3.67 -13.90 -2.16
C VAL A 151 -2.36 -13.67 -2.90
N LEU A 152 -2.27 -14.04 -4.18
CA LEU A 152 -1.06 -13.87 -4.99
C LEU A 152 -0.73 -12.39 -5.19
N ALA A 153 -1.72 -11.54 -5.51
CA ALA A 153 -1.50 -10.10 -5.65
C ALA A 153 -0.93 -9.47 -4.36
N HIS A 154 -1.43 -9.84 -3.19
CA HIS A 154 -0.89 -9.35 -1.93
C HIS A 154 0.51 -9.89 -1.63
N LYS A 155 0.75 -11.19 -1.85
CA LYS A 155 2.08 -11.80 -1.66
C LYS A 155 3.13 -11.19 -2.60
N LEU A 156 2.77 -10.79 -3.82
CA LEU A 156 3.67 -10.07 -4.74
C LEU A 156 4.09 -8.69 -4.19
N ASN A 157 3.16 -7.88 -3.68
CA ASN A 157 3.51 -6.60 -3.04
C ASN A 157 4.35 -6.80 -1.77
N ALA A 158 4.02 -7.83 -0.97
CA ALA A 158 4.80 -8.16 0.22
C ALA A 158 6.25 -8.55 -0.15
N LYS A 159 6.43 -9.34 -1.21
CA LYS A 159 7.76 -9.73 -1.71
C LYS A 159 8.54 -8.52 -2.24
N LEU A 160 7.90 -7.60 -2.97
CA LEU A 160 8.52 -6.33 -3.37
C LEU A 160 9.03 -5.54 -2.15
N ALA A 161 8.20 -5.41 -1.12
CA ALA A 161 8.58 -4.71 0.10
C ALA A 161 9.72 -5.41 0.86
N GLU A 162 9.74 -6.75 0.89
CA GLU A 162 10.83 -7.56 1.45
C GLU A 162 12.15 -7.28 0.73
N LEU A 163 12.18 -7.42 -0.59
CA LEU A 163 13.39 -7.24 -1.41
C LEU A 163 13.91 -5.81 -1.40
N ARG A 164 13.02 -4.83 -1.23
CA ARG A 164 13.37 -3.43 -0.99
C ARG A 164 14.05 -3.24 0.35
N ARG A 165 13.45 -3.77 1.43
CA ARG A 165 13.92 -3.57 2.81
C ARG A 165 15.21 -4.33 3.11
N ASN A 166 15.41 -5.49 2.50
CA ASN A 166 16.63 -6.28 2.68
C ASN A 166 17.77 -5.85 1.73
N GLY A 167 17.54 -4.89 0.84
CA GLY A 167 18.54 -4.34 -0.07
C GLY A 167 18.87 -5.20 -1.31
N THR A 168 18.15 -6.31 -1.53
CA THR A 168 18.36 -7.17 -2.72
C THR A 168 17.99 -6.46 -4.01
N LEU A 169 16.95 -5.62 -3.96
CA LEU A 169 16.52 -4.74 -5.05
C LEU A 169 16.49 -3.29 -4.52
N PRO A 170 17.65 -2.63 -4.40
CA PRO A 170 17.77 -1.34 -3.72
C PRO A 170 17.09 -0.20 -4.48
N TRP A 171 16.87 -0.37 -5.79
CA TRP A 171 16.19 0.60 -6.65
C TRP A 171 14.67 0.66 -6.41
N LEU A 172 14.09 -0.30 -5.70
CA LEU A 172 12.66 -0.30 -5.40
C LEU A 172 12.30 0.84 -4.45
N ARG A 173 11.22 1.56 -4.78
CA ARG A 173 10.58 2.55 -3.89
C ARG A 173 9.26 1.99 -3.33
N PRO A 174 8.67 2.63 -2.30
CA PRO A 174 7.55 2.03 -1.56
C PRO A 174 6.22 1.90 -2.31
N ASP A 175 5.98 2.67 -3.38
CA ASP A 175 4.71 2.63 -4.12
C ASP A 175 4.69 1.49 -5.15
N SER A 176 3.79 0.53 -4.97
CA SER A 176 3.63 -0.61 -5.86
C SER A 176 2.17 -1.03 -6.03
N LYS A 177 1.87 -1.58 -7.20
CA LYS A 177 0.58 -2.18 -7.56
C LYS A 177 0.83 -3.49 -8.29
N THR A 178 0.01 -4.48 -7.98
CA THR A 178 0.04 -5.79 -8.64
C THR A 178 -1.37 -6.24 -8.96
N GLN A 179 -1.51 -6.95 -10.07
CA GLN A 179 -2.77 -7.56 -10.48
C GLN A 179 -2.49 -8.97 -10.98
N VAL A 180 -3.33 -9.92 -10.60
CA VAL A 180 -3.23 -11.31 -11.02
C VAL A 180 -4.56 -11.74 -11.59
N THR A 181 -4.55 -12.24 -12.82
CA THR A 181 -5.69 -12.85 -13.49
C THR A 181 -5.47 -14.36 -13.49
N VAL A 182 -6.40 -15.12 -12.91
CA VAL A 182 -6.37 -16.58 -12.88
C VAL A 182 -7.50 -17.11 -13.75
N GLN A 183 -7.19 -18.10 -14.57
CA GLN A 183 -8.17 -18.88 -15.30
C GLN A 183 -8.65 -20.02 -14.39
N TYR A 184 -9.94 -20.03 -14.05
CA TYR A 184 -10.52 -21.03 -13.15
C TYR A 184 -11.30 -22.11 -13.89
N MET A 185 -11.40 -23.28 -13.25
CA MET A 185 -12.41 -24.28 -13.52
C MET A 185 -13.48 -24.22 -12.43
N GLN A 186 -14.72 -24.53 -12.79
CA GLN A 186 -15.84 -24.60 -11.84
C GLN A 186 -16.31 -26.05 -11.72
N ASP A 187 -16.38 -26.57 -10.49
CA ASP A 187 -17.02 -27.87 -10.18
C ASP A 187 -18.12 -27.64 -9.15
N ARG A 188 -19.38 -27.88 -9.53
CA ARG A 188 -20.55 -27.84 -8.63
C ARG A 188 -20.64 -26.58 -7.75
N GLY A 189 -20.21 -25.43 -8.27
CA GLY A 189 -20.24 -24.14 -7.57
C GLY A 189 -18.92 -23.76 -6.90
N ALA A 190 -18.03 -24.71 -6.63
CA ALA A 190 -16.66 -24.43 -6.19
C ALA A 190 -15.80 -24.00 -7.39
N VAL A 191 -14.79 -23.17 -7.12
CA VAL A 191 -13.82 -22.70 -8.11
C VAL A 191 -12.43 -23.17 -7.71
N GLY A 192 -11.63 -23.64 -8.67
CA GLY A 192 -10.28 -24.13 -8.40
C GLY A 192 -9.59 -24.69 -9.64
N GLY A 193 -8.44 -25.34 -9.45
CA GLY A 193 -7.75 -26.10 -10.51
C GLY A 193 -7.35 -25.26 -11.74
N GLY A 194 -6.91 -24.03 -11.51
CA GLY A 194 -6.63 -23.04 -12.54
C GLY A 194 -5.15 -22.75 -12.80
N ARG A 195 -4.86 -21.93 -13.81
CA ARG A 195 -3.52 -21.40 -14.14
C ARG A 195 -3.51 -19.87 -14.11
N VAL A 196 -2.36 -19.25 -13.82
CA VAL A 196 -2.22 -17.78 -13.80
C VAL A 196 -2.11 -17.23 -15.21
N HIS A 197 -3.15 -16.55 -15.71
CA HIS A 197 -3.23 -16.04 -17.08
C HIS A 197 -2.41 -14.78 -17.31
N THR A 198 -2.54 -13.79 -16.41
CA THR A 198 -1.83 -12.52 -16.55
C THR A 198 -1.33 -12.05 -15.20
N ILE A 199 -0.09 -11.57 -15.17
CA ILE A 199 0.47 -10.84 -14.03
C ILE A 199 0.84 -9.42 -14.49
N VAL A 200 0.35 -8.44 -13.75
CA VAL A 200 0.75 -7.03 -13.90
C VAL A 200 1.51 -6.61 -12.65
N ILE A 201 2.69 -6.01 -12.83
CA ILE A 201 3.42 -5.35 -11.75
C ILE A 201 3.82 -3.95 -12.22
N SER A 202 3.43 -2.95 -11.45
CA SER A 202 3.91 -1.58 -11.56
C SER A 202 4.47 -1.16 -10.22
N VAL A 203 5.77 -0.89 -10.14
CA VAL A 203 6.45 -0.48 -8.91
C VAL A 203 7.30 0.75 -9.17
N GLN A 204 7.26 1.66 -8.22
CA GLN A 204 8.07 2.86 -8.27
C GLN A 204 9.54 2.50 -8.13
N HIS A 205 10.41 3.18 -8.88
CA HIS A 205 11.83 2.88 -8.93
C HIS A 205 12.68 4.15 -8.91
N ASP A 206 13.98 4.00 -8.68
CA ASP A 206 14.96 5.07 -8.88
C ASP A 206 15.25 5.33 -10.37
N GLU A 207 16.14 6.27 -10.63
CA GLU A 207 16.45 6.70 -12.01
C GLU A 207 17.59 5.89 -12.65
N GLU A 208 18.27 5.04 -11.89
CA GLU A 208 19.49 4.36 -12.32
C GLU A 208 19.17 3.01 -12.96
N VAL A 209 18.16 2.29 -12.47
CA VAL A 209 17.77 0.99 -13.01
C VAL A 209 17.11 1.10 -14.39
N CYS A 210 17.53 0.24 -15.32
CA CYS A 210 16.95 0.20 -16.66
C CYS A 210 15.71 -0.70 -16.71
N LEU A 211 14.87 -0.51 -17.75
CA LEU A 211 13.59 -1.21 -17.87
C LEU A 211 13.75 -2.74 -17.98
N ASP A 212 14.75 -3.20 -18.71
CA ASP A 212 14.97 -4.64 -18.91
C ASP A 212 15.44 -5.31 -17.62
N GLU A 213 16.36 -4.68 -16.88
CA GLU A 213 16.79 -5.16 -15.57
C GLU A 213 15.62 -5.23 -14.57
N MET A 214 14.75 -4.22 -14.55
CA MET A 214 13.55 -4.26 -13.72
C MET A 214 12.64 -5.44 -14.10
N ARG A 215 12.38 -5.64 -15.39
CA ARG A 215 11.50 -6.72 -15.87
C ARG A 215 12.04 -8.09 -15.50
N ASP A 216 13.34 -8.30 -15.70
CA ASP A 216 14.00 -9.55 -15.34
C ASP A 216 13.96 -9.80 -13.83
N ALA A 217 14.29 -8.79 -13.02
CA ALA A 217 14.24 -8.90 -11.56
C ALA A 217 12.82 -9.16 -11.03
N LEU A 218 11.81 -8.48 -11.58
CA LEU A 218 10.40 -8.70 -11.21
C LEU A 218 9.96 -10.12 -11.55
N LYS A 219 10.37 -10.66 -12.69
CA LYS A 219 10.03 -12.03 -13.08
C LYS A 219 10.74 -13.06 -12.19
N GLU A 220 12.06 -12.96 -12.09
CA GLU A 220 12.88 -14.00 -11.46
C GLU A 220 12.88 -13.96 -9.94
N LYS A 221 12.91 -12.76 -9.33
CA LYS A 221 13.05 -12.61 -7.87
C LYS A 221 11.72 -12.37 -7.16
N VAL A 222 10.69 -11.89 -7.85
CA VAL A 222 9.38 -11.58 -7.25
C VAL A 222 8.35 -12.63 -7.65
N ILE A 223 8.06 -12.78 -8.94
CA ILE A 223 6.99 -13.67 -9.41
C ILE A 223 7.31 -15.12 -9.12
N LYS A 224 8.46 -15.63 -9.56
CA LYS A 224 8.85 -17.03 -9.33
C LYS A 224 9.06 -17.40 -7.86
N ALA A 225 9.26 -16.40 -7.00
CA ALA A 225 9.38 -16.60 -5.56
C ALA A 225 8.02 -16.70 -4.84
N VAL A 226 6.94 -16.24 -5.49
CA VAL A 226 5.60 -16.13 -4.88
C VAL A 226 4.61 -17.10 -5.53
N VAL A 227 4.60 -17.16 -6.86
CA VAL A 227 3.64 -17.97 -7.61
C VAL A 227 4.19 -19.38 -7.75
N PRO A 228 3.43 -20.41 -7.34
CA PRO A 228 3.83 -21.80 -7.53
C PRO A 228 4.17 -22.08 -9.00
N GLY A 229 5.28 -22.79 -9.24
CA GLY A 229 5.75 -23.05 -10.60
C GLY A 229 4.75 -23.85 -11.46
N GLY A 230 3.89 -24.67 -10.84
CA GLY A 230 2.82 -25.40 -11.54
C GLY A 230 1.68 -24.52 -12.05
N ASP A 231 1.56 -23.28 -11.55
CA ASP A 231 0.50 -22.35 -11.95
C ASP A 231 0.96 -21.41 -13.08
N LEU A 232 2.25 -21.46 -13.44
CA LEU A 232 2.88 -20.67 -14.50
C LEU A 232 3.24 -21.58 -15.68
N ASP A 233 3.02 -21.07 -16.89
CA ASP A 233 3.39 -21.74 -18.14
C ASP A 233 3.86 -20.74 -19.21
N ASP A 234 4.18 -21.27 -20.40
CA ASP A 234 4.71 -20.50 -21.54
C ASP A 234 3.69 -19.48 -22.09
N ASP A 235 2.40 -19.68 -21.86
CA ASP A 235 1.31 -18.80 -22.30
C ASP A 235 0.98 -17.70 -21.27
N THR A 236 1.63 -17.72 -20.11
CA THR A 236 1.40 -16.71 -19.07
C THR A 236 1.86 -15.33 -19.55
N ILE A 237 0.96 -14.35 -19.48
CA ILE A 237 1.24 -12.98 -19.95
C ILE A 237 1.82 -12.13 -18.80
N TYR A 238 2.94 -11.47 -19.07
CA TYR A 238 3.63 -10.63 -18.10
C TYR A 238 3.62 -9.15 -18.52
N HIS A 239 2.92 -8.30 -17.78
CA HIS A 239 2.96 -6.84 -17.92
C HIS A 239 3.80 -6.24 -16.79
N LEU A 240 5.11 -6.20 -16.99
CA LEU A 240 6.08 -5.74 -15.99
C LEU A 240 6.59 -4.34 -16.35
N GLN A 241 6.35 -3.39 -15.45
CA GLN A 241 6.55 -1.96 -15.69
C GLN A 241 5.93 -1.50 -17.02
N PRO A 242 4.62 -1.75 -17.25
CA PRO A 242 3.99 -1.49 -18.55
C PRO A 242 3.97 0.00 -18.92
N SER A 243 4.05 0.92 -17.94
CA SER A 243 4.19 2.35 -18.20
C SER A 243 5.56 2.74 -18.77
N GLY A 244 6.54 1.83 -18.72
CA GLY A 244 7.94 2.06 -19.09
C GLY A 244 8.74 2.87 -18.06
N ARG A 245 8.10 3.84 -17.38
CA ARG A 245 8.72 4.64 -16.33
C ARG A 245 7.74 4.91 -15.19
N PHE A 246 8.21 4.75 -13.96
CA PHE A 246 7.48 5.09 -12.73
C PHE A 246 8.44 5.65 -11.68
N GLY A 247 9.04 6.81 -11.97
CA GLY A 247 9.92 7.51 -11.02
C GLY A 247 9.14 8.30 -9.97
N GLY A 248 8.19 9.14 -10.43
CA GLY A 248 7.30 9.89 -9.55
C GLY A 248 6.19 9.01 -8.98
N GLY A 249 5.95 9.07 -7.68
CA GLY A 249 4.99 8.16 -7.01
C GLY A 249 4.72 8.53 -5.56
N GLY A 250 3.92 7.71 -4.87
CA GLY A 250 3.44 8.02 -3.54
C GLY A 250 2.45 9.20 -3.55
N PRO A 251 2.35 9.99 -2.46
CA PRO A 251 1.40 11.10 -2.38
C PRO A 251 1.62 12.27 -3.36
N GLN A 252 2.74 12.29 -4.08
CA GLN A 252 3.13 13.39 -4.99
C GLN A 252 2.08 13.67 -6.07
#